data_AF-A0A259RYD7-F1
#
_entry.id   AF-A0A259RYD7-F1
#
_cell.length_a   1.000
_cell.length_b   1.000
_cell.length_c   1.000
_cell.angle_alpha   90.00
_cell.angle_beta   90.00
_cell.angle_gamma   90.00
#
_symmetry.space_group_name_H-M   'P 1'
#
loop_
_entity.id
_entity.type
_entity.pdbx_description
1 polymer ?
#
loop_
_entity_poly.entity_id
_entity_poly.type
_entity_poly.pdbx_seq_one_letter_code
_entity_poly.pdbx_strand_id
1 'polypeptide(L)'
;MRQVIIIGSGPAGFTAAIYAARANLNPVLVASSVEVGGELMKTTEVENFPGFPEGIQGPDLMAKMQEQAEKFGTEVLYDDVTELELDGEVKKVTLGSGTVLEAASVIYATGSAYRTLGIPGEERLSGHGVSWCATCDGFFFRERTIAVVGGGDSAMEEATFLTKFASKVYIIHRKDSLRASK
;
A
#
# COMPACT_ATOMS: atom_id res chain seq x y z
N MET A 1 16.00 24.25 -1.29
CA MET A 1 14.55 24.11 -1.12
C MET A 1 13.97 23.41 -2.35
N ARG A 2 13.22 22.33 -2.15
CA ARG A 2 12.57 21.53 -3.21
C ARG A 2 11.16 22.09 -3.51
N GLN A 3 10.60 21.77 -4.67
CA GLN A 3 9.19 22.12 -4.95
C GLN A 3 8.23 21.13 -4.29
N VAL A 4 8.55 19.84 -4.36
CA VAL A 4 7.73 18.77 -3.80
C VAL A 4 8.60 17.64 -3.24
N ILE A 5 8.24 17.18 -2.05
CA ILE A 5 8.74 15.93 -1.45
C ILE A 5 7.58 14.94 -1.42
N ILE A 6 7.83 13.72 -1.85
CA ILE A 6 6.87 12.62 -1.85
C ILE A 6 7.36 11.60 -0.82
N ILE A 7 6.48 11.21 0.10
CA ILE A 7 6.81 10.27 1.17
C ILE A 7 6.08 8.97 0.89
N GLY A 8 6.83 7.92 0.56
CA GLY A 8 6.31 6.61 0.21
C GLY A 8 6.58 6.23 -1.26
N SER A 9 6.99 4.98 -1.46
CA SER A 9 7.36 4.37 -2.74
C SER A 9 6.31 3.38 -3.25
N GLY A 10 5.08 3.44 -2.76
CA GLY A 10 3.97 2.66 -3.34
C GLY A 10 3.53 3.22 -4.71
N PRO A 11 2.51 2.61 -5.34
CA PRO A 11 2.00 3.05 -6.63
C PRO A 11 1.55 4.52 -6.61
N ALA A 12 0.94 4.98 -5.51
CA ALA A 12 0.56 6.38 -5.33
C ALA A 12 1.77 7.33 -5.36
N GLY A 13 2.86 6.96 -4.68
CA GLY A 13 4.08 7.76 -4.62
C GLY A 13 4.77 7.85 -5.98
N PHE A 14 4.97 6.73 -6.66
CA PHE A 14 5.59 6.74 -7.98
C PHE A 14 4.71 7.41 -9.04
N THR A 15 3.38 7.24 -9.01
CA THR A 15 2.50 8.00 -9.91
C THR A 15 2.62 9.50 -9.66
N ALA A 16 2.63 9.96 -8.41
CA ALA A 16 2.84 11.37 -8.09
C ALA A 16 4.21 11.88 -8.59
N ALA A 17 5.26 11.08 -8.42
CA ALA A 17 6.61 11.41 -8.87
C ALA A 17 6.69 11.54 -10.39
N ILE A 18 6.12 10.59 -11.14
CA ILE A 18 6.05 10.65 -12.60
C ILE A 18 5.40 11.95 -13.07
N TYR A 19 4.27 12.33 -12.48
CA TYR A 19 3.56 13.56 -12.87
C TYR A 19 4.32 14.83 -12.48
N ALA A 20 4.87 14.89 -11.26
CA ALA A 20 5.65 16.04 -10.80
C ALA A 20 6.94 16.22 -11.62
N ALA A 21 7.63 15.13 -11.95
CA ALA A 21 8.84 15.15 -12.77
C ALA A 21 8.54 15.63 -14.19
N ARG A 22 7.46 15.13 -14.81
CA ARG A 22 6.99 15.60 -16.13
C ARG A 22 6.57 17.08 -16.15
N ALA A 23 6.18 17.62 -15.01
CA ALA A 23 5.89 19.05 -14.83
C ALA A 23 7.15 19.88 -14.52
N ASN A 24 8.35 19.31 -14.62
CA ASN A 24 9.64 19.94 -14.31
C ASN A 24 9.75 20.44 -12.86
N LEU A 25 9.10 19.77 -11.91
CA LEU A 25 9.16 20.12 -10.48
C LEU A 25 10.34 19.47 -9.74
N ASN A 26 11.14 18.63 -10.42
CA ASN A 26 12.30 17.91 -9.86
C ASN A 26 11.97 17.25 -8.49
N PRO A 27 10.98 16.33 -8.43
CA PRO A 27 10.51 15.76 -7.19
C PRO A 27 11.57 14.90 -6.51
N VAL A 28 11.54 14.91 -5.18
CA VAL A 28 12.23 13.91 -4.35
C VAL A 28 11.20 12.93 -3.82
N LEU A 29 11.43 11.64 -4.00
CA LEU A 29 10.65 10.58 -3.39
C LEU A 29 11.49 9.89 -2.31
N VAL A 30 10.98 9.87 -1.08
CA VAL A 30 11.59 9.12 0.03
C VAL A 30 10.93 7.74 0.11
N ALA A 31 11.70 6.70 -0.18
CA ALA A 31 11.19 5.37 -0.51
C ALA A 31 11.06 4.40 0.67
N SER A 32 11.52 4.78 1.87
CA SER A 32 11.90 3.87 2.96
C SER A 32 13.27 3.21 2.75
N SER A 33 13.95 2.96 3.86
CA SER A 33 15.20 2.16 3.88
C SER A 33 14.93 0.65 3.85
N VAL A 34 13.68 0.21 4.13
CA VAL A 34 13.30 -1.20 4.28
C VAL A 34 12.17 -1.60 3.34
N GLU A 35 11.07 -0.84 3.28
CA GLU A 35 9.85 -1.24 2.57
C GLU A 35 9.67 -0.50 1.22
N VAL A 36 10.68 -0.55 0.35
CA VAL A 36 10.62 0.05 -0.99
C VAL A 36 9.59 -0.66 -1.85
N GLY A 37 8.67 0.08 -2.49
CA GLY A 37 7.63 -0.47 -3.36
C GLY A 37 6.30 -0.74 -2.66
N GLY A 38 6.26 -0.68 -1.32
CA GLY A 38 5.05 -0.87 -0.53
C GLY A 38 4.47 -2.29 -0.62
N GLU A 39 3.16 -2.41 -0.34
CA GLU A 39 2.48 -3.71 -0.19
C GLU A 39 2.51 -4.59 -1.45
N LEU A 40 2.65 -4.01 -2.64
CA LEU A 40 2.80 -4.79 -3.88
C LEU A 40 4.09 -5.61 -3.93
N MET A 41 5.09 -5.32 -3.09
CA MET A 41 6.26 -6.20 -2.96
C MET A 41 5.96 -7.54 -2.30
N LYS A 42 4.83 -7.64 -1.57
CA LYS A 42 4.43 -8.82 -0.81
C LYS A 42 3.46 -9.71 -1.60
N THR A 43 2.92 -9.22 -2.73
CA THR A 43 2.05 -10.01 -3.60
C THR A 43 2.84 -10.68 -4.72
N THR A 44 2.47 -11.92 -5.04
CA THR A 44 3.05 -12.63 -6.19
C THR A 44 2.44 -12.10 -7.47
N GLU A 45 1.13 -12.21 -7.67
CA GLU A 45 0.46 -11.92 -8.95
C GLU A 45 -0.53 -10.76 -8.83
N VAL A 46 -0.52 -9.88 -9.83
CA VAL A 46 -1.43 -8.74 -9.96
C VAL A 46 -2.15 -8.83 -11.30
N GLU A 47 -3.44 -9.17 -11.26
CA GLU A 47 -4.27 -9.35 -12.47
C GLU A 47 -5.21 -8.17 -12.74
N ASN A 48 -5.32 -7.23 -11.80
CA ASN A 48 -6.30 -6.14 -11.83
C ASN A 48 -5.69 -4.75 -12.02
N PHE A 49 -4.40 -4.66 -12.38
CA PHE A 49 -3.76 -3.41 -12.75
C PHE A 49 -3.83 -3.21 -14.28
N PRO A 50 -4.49 -2.16 -14.78
CA PRO A 50 -4.70 -1.98 -16.21
C PRO A 50 -3.38 -1.80 -16.98
N GLY A 51 -3.29 -2.43 -18.15
CA GLY A 51 -2.09 -2.43 -19.00
C GLY A 51 -1.31 -3.74 -19.00
N PHE A 52 -1.67 -4.69 -18.13
CA PHE A 52 -1.06 -6.02 -18.03
C PHE A 52 -2.13 -7.10 -18.23
N PRO A 53 -2.54 -7.40 -19.48
CA PRO A 53 -3.63 -8.34 -19.76
C PRO A 53 -3.34 -9.77 -19.28
N GLU A 54 -2.06 -10.15 -19.23
CA GLU A 54 -1.62 -11.47 -18.74
C GLU A 54 -1.18 -11.44 -17.27
N GLY A 55 -1.52 -10.37 -16.54
CA GLY A 55 -1.02 -10.12 -15.19
C GLY A 55 0.44 -9.67 -15.15
N ILE A 56 0.92 -9.33 -13.95
CA ILE A 56 2.31 -8.97 -13.68
C ILE A 56 2.67 -9.33 -12.23
N GLN A 57 3.94 -9.64 -11.97
CA GLN A 57 4.39 -9.82 -10.60
C GLN A 57 4.41 -8.48 -9.85
N GLY A 58 3.99 -8.47 -8.58
CA GLY A 58 3.96 -7.26 -7.76
C GLY A 58 5.29 -6.49 -7.74
N PRO A 59 6.44 -7.14 -7.46
CA PRO A 59 7.76 -6.53 -7.54
C PRO A 59 8.12 -5.96 -8.92
N ASP A 60 7.75 -6.66 -10.00
CA ASP A 60 8.04 -6.22 -11.37
C ASP A 60 7.24 -4.96 -11.74
N LEU A 61 5.98 -4.88 -11.28
CA LEU A 61 5.16 -3.68 -11.44
C LEU A 61 5.80 -2.48 -10.73
N MET A 62 6.25 -2.66 -9.48
CA MET A 62 6.88 -1.57 -8.72
C MET A 62 8.21 -1.13 -9.32
N ALA A 63 9.04 -2.07 -9.78
CA ALA A 63 10.28 -1.76 -10.49
C ALA A 63 10.01 -0.92 -11.74
N LYS A 64 9.01 -1.28 -12.56
CA LYS A 64 8.62 -0.50 -13.75
C LYS A 64 8.13 0.90 -13.40
N MET A 65 7.37 1.05 -12.31
CA MET A 65 6.92 2.38 -11.85
C MET A 65 8.09 3.25 -11.40
N GLN A 66 9.06 2.68 -10.69
CA GLN A 66 10.28 3.37 -10.29
C GLN A 66 11.12 3.80 -11.50
N GLU A 67 11.40 2.88 -12.42
CA GLU A 67 12.14 3.15 -13.67
C GLU A 67 11.50 4.31 -14.45
N GLN A 68 10.16 4.34 -14.51
CA GLN A 68 9.43 5.41 -15.17
C GLN A 68 9.57 6.75 -14.44
N ALA A 69 9.56 6.76 -13.11
CA ALA A 69 9.75 7.97 -12.31
C ALA A 69 11.16 8.54 -12.47
N GLU A 70 12.18 7.69 -12.38
CA GLU A 70 13.60 8.05 -12.54
C GLU A 70 13.90 8.53 -13.97
N LYS A 71 13.30 7.90 -14.98
CA LYS A 71 13.41 8.33 -16.40
C LYS A 71 13.03 9.80 -16.61
N PHE A 72 12.05 10.31 -15.86
CA PHE A 72 11.63 11.72 -15.94
C PHE A 72 12.38 12.65 -14.98
N GLY A 73 13.35 12.15 -14.22
CA GLY A 73 14.20 12.95 -13.33
C GLY A 73 13.74 13.00 -11.88
N THR A 74 12.95 12.03 -11.42
CA THR A 74 12.68 11.87 -9.97
C THR A 74 13.96 11.43 -9.27
N GLU A 75 14.28 12.07 -8.15
CA GLU A 75 15.32 11.61 -7.24
C GLU A 75 14.70 10.67 -6.19
N VAL A 76 15.15 9.42 -6.14
CA VAL A 76 14.69 8.43 -5.16
C VAL A 76 15.70 8.33 -4.02
N LEU A 77 15.26 8.64 -2.80
CA LEU A 77 16.05 8.53 -1.58
C LEU A 77 15.63 7.30 -0.78
N TYR A 78 16.62 6.48 -0.43
CA TYR A 78 16.44 5.30 0.43
C TYR A 78 16.75 5.68 1.87
N ASP A 79 15.75 6.26 2.53
CA ASP A 79 15.77 6.65 3.94
C ASP A 79 14.33 6.62 4.46
N ASP A 80 14.15 6.72 5.77
CA ASP A 80 12.84 6.79 6.40
C ASP A 80 12.53 8.23 6.85
N VAL A 81 11.29 8.67 6.72
CA VAL A 81 10.85 9.94 7.30
C VAL A 81 10.50 9.71 8.77
N THR A 82 11.10 10.51 9.65
CA THR A 82 10.93 10.39 11.11
C THR A 82 10.11 11.52 11.72
N GLU A 83 10.09 12.69 11.09
CA GLU A 83 9.37 13.86 11.59
C GLU A 83 8.90 14.78 10.45
N LEU A 84 7.74 15.42 10.66
CA LEU A 84 7.13 16.36 9.73
C LEU A 84 6.72 17.66 10.45
N GLU A 85 7.24 18.78 9.95
CA GLU A 85 6.75 20.12 10.30
C GLU A 85 6.05 20.70 9.07
N LEU A 86 4.71 20.73 9.11
CA LEU A 86 3.88 21.07 7.94
C LEU A 86 3.21 22.44 8.03
N ASP A 87 3.35 23.14 9.16
CA ASP A 87 2.77 24.47 9.36
C ASP A 87 3.56 25.55 8.61
N GLY A 88 2.87 26.59 8.12
CA GLY A 88 3.49 27.69 7.38
C GLY A 88 3.71 27.41 5.89
N GLU A 89 4.49 28.25 5.20
CA GLU A 89 4.73 28.14 3.75
C GLU A 89 5.78 27.08 3.38
N VAL A 90 6.78 26.87 4.24
CA VAL A 90 7.87 25.90 4.04
C VAL A 90 7.60 24.66 4.88
N LYS A 91 7.60 23.49 4.24
CA LYS A 91 7.47 22.19 4.90
C LYS A 91 8.85 21.63 5.19
N LYS A 92 9.03 21.04 6.37
CA LYS A 92 10.25 20.32 6.73
C LYS A 92 9.97 18.84 6.92
N VAL A 93 10.86 18.03 6.37
CA VAL A 93 10.82 16.58 6.43
C VAL A 93 12.16 16.10 6.97
N THR A 94 12.17 15.56 8.18
CA THR A 94 13.37 15.00 8.80
C THR A 94 13.48 13.52 8.42
N LEU A 95 14.64 13.12 7.94
CA LEU A 95 14.95 11.74 7.58
C LEU A 95 15.63 11.00 8.75
N GLY A 96 15.64 9.68 8.69
CA GLY A 96 16.29 8.81 9.67
C GLY A 96 17.80 9.05 9.77
N SER A 97 18.44 9.46 8.67
CA SER A 97 19.84 9.91 8.66
C SER A 97 20.11 11.21 9.43
N GLY A 98 19.07 11.93 9.87
CA GLY A 98 19.17 13.28 10.45
C GLY A 98 19.19 14.39 9.40
N THR A 99 19.13 14.06 8.11
CA THR A 99 18.98 15.04 7.03
C THR A 99 17.61 15.72 7.11
N VAL A 100 17.58 17.05 7.02
CA VAL A 100 16.32 17.81 6.95
C VAL A 100 16.14 18.32 5.53
N LEU A 101 15.03 17.92 4.91
CA LEU A 101 14.63 18.40 3.60
C LEU A 101 13.55 19.48 3.74
N GLU A 102 13.66 20.53 2.94
CA GLU A 102 12.68 21.61 2.88
C GLU A 102 11.99 21.67 1.54
N ALA A 103 10.65 21.81 1.53
CA ALA A 103 9.87 21.94 0.32
C ALA A 103 8.68 22.90 0.43
N ALA A 104 8.20 23.40 -0.72
CA ALA A 104 6.95 24.14 -0.78
C ALA A 104 5.72 23.24 -0.55
N SER A 105 5.82 21.95 -0.90
CA SER A 105 4.72 20.99 -0.76
C SER A 105 5.22 19.59 -0.40
N VAL A 106 4.35 18.81 0.25
CA VAL A 106 4.59 17.41 0.61
C VAL A 106 3.41 16.57 0.12
N ILE A 107 3.69 15.45 -0.54
CA ILE A 107 2.70 14.43 -0.88
C ILE A 107 2.91 13.25 0.07
N TYR A 108 1.93 13.00 0.93
CA TYR A 108 1.95 11.93 1.92
C TYR A 108 1.32 10.66 1.35
N ALA A 109 2.16 9.72 0.89
CA ALA A 109 1.78 8.50 0.18
C ALA A 109 2.33 7.24 0.87
N THR A 110 2.36 7.23 2.21
CA THR A 110 3.01 6.19 3.03
C THR A 110 2.27 4.84 3.02
N GLY A 111 1.10 4.76 2.41
CA GLY A 111 0.28 3.56 2.40
C GLY A 111 -0.35 3.25 3.77
N SER A 112 -0.77 2.00 3.93
CA SER A 112 -1.40 1.48 5.14
C SER A 112 -0.97 0.03 5.37
N ALA A 113 -0.41 -0.26 6.53
CA ALA A 113 -0.13 -1.63 6.95
C ALA A 113 -1.43 -2.31 7.41
N TYR A 114 -1.63 -3.58 7.02
CA TYR A 114 -2.68 -4.39 7.60
C TYR A 114 -2.38 -4.69 9.07
N ARG A 115 -3.44 -4.91 9.85
CA ARG A 115 -3.32 -5.29 11.26
C ARG A 115 -3.35 -6.81 11.35
N THR A 116 -2.36 -7.38 12.01
CA THR A 116 -2.36 -8.79 12.39
C THR A 116 -3.12 -9.00 13.70
N LEU A 117 -3.64 -10.21 13.90
CA LEU A 117 -4.33 -10.62 15.11
C LEU A 117 -3.36 -11.07 16.21
N GLY A 118 -2.12 -11.42 15.84
CA GLY A 118 -1.09 -11.93 16.74
C GLY A 118 -1.36 -13.37 17.19
N ILE A 119 -2.02 -14.18 16.36
CA ILE A 119 -2.40 -15.56 16.71
C ILE A 119 -1.35 -16.58 16.27
N PRO A 120 -1.20 -17.72 16.98
CA PRO A 120 -0.26 -18.76 16.59
C PRO A 120 -0.48 -19.24 15.14
N GLY A 121 0.55 -19.13 14.31
CA GLY A 121 0.53 -19.59 12.92
C GLY A 121 0.04 -18.56 11.89
N GLU A 122 -0.34 -17.34 12.29
CA GLU A 122 -0.79 -16.28 11.37
C GLU A 122 0.28 -15.95 10.32
N GLU A 123 1.51 -15.68 10.75
CA GLU A 123 2.63 -15.39 9.84
C GLU A 123 3.01 -16.59 8.98
N ARG A 124 3.10 -17.79 9.58
CA ARG A 124 3.45 -19.03 8.88
C ARG A 124 2.45 -19.39 7.77
N LEU A 125 1.18 -19.01 7.93
CA LEU A 125 0.10 -19.32 6.98
C LEU A 125 -0.24 -18.15 6.05
N SER A 126 0.52 -17.05 6.10
CA SER A 126 0.41 -15.94 5.15
C SER A 126 0.52 -16.46 3.71
N GLY A 127 -0.46 -16.14 2.85
CA GLY A 127 -0.54 -16.64 1.47
C GLY A 127 -0.91 -18.12 1.33
N HIS A 128 -1.07 -18.85 2.43
CA HIS A 128 -1.38 -20.29 2.48
C HIS A 128 -2.68 -20.61 3.25
N GLY A 129 -3.61 -19.66 3.28
CA GLY A 129 -4.89 -19.77 3.98
C GLY A 129 -5.20 -18.61 4.93
N VAL A 130 -4.20 -17.77 5.24
CA VAL A 130 -4.38 -16.46 5.88
C VAL A 130 -4.10 -15.37 4.86
N SER A 131 -5.03 -14.41 4.77
CA SER A 131 -4.97 -13.27 3.86
C SER A 131 -5.55 -12.03 4.53
N TRP A 132 -5.12 -10.86 4.07
CA TRP A 132 -5.63 -9.55 4.46
C TRP A 132 -6.28 -8.79 3.28
N CYS A 133 -6.53 -9.46 2.15
CA CYS A 133 -7.20 -8.88 1.00
C CYS A 133 -8.17 -9.89 0.34
N ALA A 134 -9.46 -9.83 0.68
CA ALA A 134 -10.45 -10.72 0.09
C ALA A 134 -10.57 -10.57 -1.43
N THR A 135 -10.44 -9.34 -1.96
CA THR A 135 -10.55 -9.07 -3.40
C THR A 135 -9.37 -9.62 -4.20
N CYS A 136 -8.21 -9.77 -3.55
CA CYS A 136 -7.01 -10.34 -4.15
C CYS A 136 -7.14 -11.87 -4.18
N ASP A 137 -7.46 -12.48 -3.04
CA ASP A 137 -7.28 -13.93 -2.88
C ASP A 137 -8.58 -14.76 -2.93
N GLY A 138 -9.74 -14.11 -2.87
CA GLY A 138 -11.04 -14.79 -2.74
C GLY A 138 -11.31 -15.84 -3.82
N PHE A 139 -10.77 -15.63 -5.03
CA PHE A 139 -10.88 -16.57 -6.14
C PHE A 139 -10.20 -17.93 -5.85
N PHE A 140 -9.08 -17.96 -5.13
CA PHE A 140 -8.35 -19.20 -4.83
C PHE A 140 -9.11 -20.12 -3.86
N PHE A 141 -10.08 -19.58 -3.13
CA PHE A 141 -10.87 -20.29 -2.11
C PHE A 141 -12.28 -20.67 -2.58
N ARG A 142 -12.47 -20.86 -3.90
CA ARG A 142 -13.74 -21.34 -4.48
C ARG A 142 -14.24 -22.60 -3.78
N GLU A 143 -15.54 -22.60 -3.46
CA GLU A 143 -16.28 -23.66 -2.78
C GLU A 143 -15.75 -24.02 -1.38
N ARG A 144 -14.75 -23.29 -0.86
CA ARG A 144 -14.26 -23.45 0.50
C ARG A 144 -15.13 -22.68 1.49
N THR A 145 -15.06 -23.12 2.73
CA THR A 145 -15.58 -22.38 3.87
C THR A 145 -14.53 -21.38 4.33
N ILE A 146 -14.88 -20.11 4.42
CA ILE A 146 -13.97 -19.00 4.73
C ILE A 146 -14.42 -18.32 6.02
N ALA A 147 -13.47 -17.86 6.84
CA ALA A 147 -13.73 -17.00 7.99
C ALA A 147 -13.17 -15.60 7.74
N VAL A 148 -13.98 -14.58 8.03
CA VAL A 148 -13.60 -13.16 7.99
C VAL A 148 -13.56 -12.63 9.41
N VAL A 149 -12.43 -12.07 9.82
CA VAL A 149 -12.26 -11.51 11.17
C VAL A 149 -12.39 -10.00 11.12
N GLY A 150 -13.44 -9.48 11.75
CA GLY A 150 -13.76 -8.05 11.75
C GLY A 150 -15.25 -7.79 11.87
N GLY A 151 -15.62 -6.54 12.14
CA GLY A 151 -17.03 -6.16 12.29
C GLY A 151 -17.33 -4.71 11.95
N GLY A 152 -16.47 -4.05 11.15
CA GLY A 152 -16.76 -2.76 10.54
C GLY A 152 -17.16 -2.94 9.06
N ASP A 153 -17.28 -1.83 8.33
CA ASP A 153 -17.66 -1.82 6.92
C ASP A 153 -16.75 -2.73 6.07
N SER A 154 -15.43 -2.58 6.18
CA SER A 154 -14.47 -3.40 5.41
C SER A 154 -14.72 -4.90 5.58
N ALA A 155 -15.01 -5.35 6.81
CA ALA A 155 -15.25 -6.77 7.07
C ALA A 155 -16.57 -7.25 6.42
N MET A 156 -17.60 -6.40 6.37
CA MET A 156 -18.89 -6.78 5.78
C MET A 156 -18.85 -6.72 4.26
N GLU A 157 -18.18 -5.71 3.69
CA GLU A 157 -17.93 -5.60 2.26
C GLU A 157 -17.13 -6.80 1.75
N GLU A 158 -16.02 -7.13 2.41
CA GLU A 158 -15.20 -8.28 2.04
C GLU A 158 -15.91 -9.62 2.25
N ALA A 159 -16.63 -9.80 3.36
CA ALA A 159 -17.44 -11.02 3.57
C ALA A 159 -18.49 -11.20 2.47
N THR A 160 -19.17 -10.12 2.08
CA THR A 160 -20.17 -10.15 0.99
C THR A 160 -19.52 -10.41 -0.36
N PHE A 161 -18.34 -9.86 -0.61
CA PHE A 161 -17.58 -10.19 -1.82
C PHE A 161 -17.24 -11.68 -1.88
N LEU A 162 -16.77 -12.26 -0.76
CA LEU A 162 -16.37 -13.67 -0.68
C LEU A 162 -17.51 -14.65 -0.88
N THR A 163 -18.78 -14.28 -0.63
CA THR A 163 -19.92 -15.17 -0.91
C THR A 163 -20.08 -15.50 -2.39
N LYS A 164 -19.42 -14.77 -3.30
CA LYS A 164 -19.40 -15.07 -4.74
C LYS A 164 -18.56 -16.33 -5.06
N PHE A 165 -17.66 -16.73 -4.16
CA PHE A 165 -16.71 -17.82 -4.37
C PHE A 165 -16.86 -18.92 -3.31
N ALA A 166 -17.03 -18.53 -2.04
CA ALA A 166 -17.07 -19.43 -0.91
C ALA A 166 -18.38 -20.23 -0.83
N SER A 167 -18.32 -21.47 -0.33
CA SER A 167 -19.51 -22.24 0.01
C SER A 167 -20.20 -21.72 1.27
N LYS A 168 -19.44 -21.11 2.18
CA LYS A 168 -19.93 -20.48 3.40
C LYS A 168 -18.92 -19.45 3.91
N VAL A 169 -19.41 -18.33 4.41
CA VAL A 169 -18.60 -17.29 5.06
C VAL A 169 -19.01 -17.17 6.52
N TYR A 170 -18.06 -17.36 7.44
CA TYR A 170 -18.23 -17.07 8.87
C TYR A 170 -17.66 -15.70 9.18
N ILE A 171 -18.39 -14.89 9.93
CA ILE A 171 -17.90 -13.61 10.44
C ILE A 171 -17.53 -13.80 11.91
N ILE A 172 -16.29 -13.48 12.25
CA ILE A 172 -15.78 -13.52 13.63
C ILE A 172 -15.58 -12.07 14.07
N HIS A 173 -16.39 -11.64 15.03
CA HIS A 173 -16.33 -10.30 15.59
C HIS A 173 -16.24 -10.37 17.11
N ARG A 174 -15.43 -9.47 17.69
CA ARG A 174 -15.13 -9.47 19.13
C ARG A 174 -16.22 -8.84 20.01
N LYS A 175 -17.29 -8.31 19.42
CA LYS A 175 -18.38 -7.65 20.14
C LYS A 175 -19.72 -8.23 19.72
N ASP A 176 -20.73 -7.97 20.54
CA ASP A 176 -22.10 -8.44 20.31
C ASP A 176 -22.83 -7.68 19.18
N SER A 177 -22.30 -6.53 18.75
CA SER A 177 -22.87 -5.71 17.67
C SER A 177 -21.83 -5.29 16.63
N LEU A 178 -22.21 -5.37 15.36
CA LEU A 178 -21.42 -4.84 14.24
C LEU A 178 -21.37 -3.30 14.28
N ARG A 179 -20.30 -2.76 13.69
CA ARG A 179 -20.07 -1.33 13.46
C ARG A 179 -20.18 -0.94 11.99
N ALA A 180 -20.54 -1.88 11.13
CA ALA A 180 -20.80 -1.58 9.73
C ALA A 180 -22.00 -0.62 9.62
N SER A 181 -21.90 0.27 8.65
CA SER A 181 -22.94 1.16 8.18
C SER A 181 -24.14 0.33 7.69
N LYS A 182 -25.35 0.89 7.85
CA LYS A 182 -26.60 0.25 7.44
C LYS A 182 -26.90 0.47 5.98
#